data_AF-A0A4V2Z1J6-F1
#
_entry.id   AF-A0A4V2Z1J6-F1
#
_cell.length_a   1.000
_cell.length_b   1.000
_cell.length_c   1.000
_cell.angle_alpha   90.00
_cell.angle_beta   90.00
_cell.angle_gamma   90.00
#
_symmetry.space_group_name_H-M   'P 1'
#
loop_
_entity.id
_entity.type
_entity.pdbx_description
1 polymer ?
#
loop_
_entity_poly.entity_id
_entity_poly.type
_entity_poly.pdbx_seq_one_letter_code
_entity_poly.pdbx_strand_id
1 'polypeptide(L)'
;MERKVKYSYEFKLRCVNEVLKKNQSITSISKENGIGKTSLKDWIRCYHEFGIEGLLPIQKNKNYSEAFKLKVLKTIESKSLSLSK
;
A
#
# COMPACT_ATOMS: atom_id res chain seq x y z
N MET A 1 -0.80 6.89 -21.45
CA MET A 1 0.10 5.75 -21.16
C MET A 1 -0.40 5.04 -19.92
N GLU A 2 -0.83 3.80 -20.06
CA GLU A 2 -1.20 2.95 -18.92
C GLU A 2 0.05 2.59 -18.11
N ARG A 3 0.01 2.73 -16.79
CA ARG A 3 1.14 2.33 -15.93
C ARG A 3 1.09 0.82 -15.73
N LYS A 4 2.10 0.10 -16.23
CA LYS A 4 2.25 -1.34 -15.99
C LYS A 4 2.57 -1.61 -14.53
N VAL A 5 1.68 -2.30 -13.84
CA VAL A 5 1.93 -2.82 -12.49
C VAL A 5 2.81 -4.07 -12.63
N LYS A 6 3.99 -4.06 -12.01
CA LYS A 6 4.96 -5.17 -12.11
C LYS A 6 4.49 -6.47 -11.43
N TYR A 7 3.69 -6.36 -10.37
CA TYR A 7 3.26 -7.49 -9.55
C TYR A 7 1.75 -7.42 -9.29
N SER A 8 1.02 -8.49 -9.64
CA SER A 8 -0.40 -8.61 -9.39
C SER A 8 -0.71 -8.67 -7.89
N TYR A 9 -1.94 -8.30 -7.52
CA TYR A 9 -2.40 -8.38 -6.14
C TYR A 9 -2.28 -9.80 -5.57
N GLU A 10 -2.73 -10.81 -6.32
CA GLU A 10 -2.68 -12.22 -5.91
C GLU A 10 -1.26 -12.68 -5.62
N PHE A 11 -0.30 -12.26 -6.45
CA PHE A 11 1.10 -12.59 -6.25
C PHE A 11 1.65 -11.97 -4.97
N LYS A 12 1.37 -10.69 -4.71
CA LYS A 12 1.77 -10.03 -3.45
C LYS A 12 1.17 -10.73 -2.23
N LEU A 13 -0.12 -11.07 -2.31
CA LEU A 13 -0.84 -11.75 -1.22
C LEU A 13 -0.25 -13.13 -0.95
N ARG A 14 0.12 -13.89 -1.98
CA ARG A 14 0.81 -15.18 -1.83
C ARG A 14 2.13 -15.00 -1.09
N CYS A 15 3.00 -14.09 -1.54
CA CYS A 15 4.31 -13.88 -0.92
C CYS A 15 4.20 -13.45 0.55
N VAL A 16 3.26 -12.55 0.88
CA VAL A 16 3.02 -12.12 2.26
C VAL A 16 2.52 -13.29 3.12
N ASN A 17 1.57 -14.09 2.60
CA ASN A 17 1.09 -15.27 3.32
C ASN A 17 2.18 -16.32 3.55
N GLU A 18 3.10 -16.53 2.62
CA GLU A 18 4.20 -17.48 2.83
C GLU A 18 5.17 -17.01 3.91
N VAL A 19 5.46 -15.71 3.99
CA VAL A 19 6.25 -15.16 5.12
C VAL A 19 5.50 -15.33 6.44
N LEU A 20 4.22 -14.95 6.49
CA LEU A 20 3.47 -14.90 7.75
C LEU A 20 2.99 -16.27 8.25
N LYS A 21 2.56 -17.17 7.36
CA LYS A 21 1.99 -18.48 7.73
C LYS A 21 3.02 -19.60 7.75
N LYS A 22 3.97 -19.59 6.81
CA LYS A 22 5.02 -20.62 6.72
C LYS A 22 6.30 -20.22 7.46
N ASN A 23 6.30 -19.05 8.12
CA ASN A 23 7.44 -18.48 8.83
C ASN A 23 8.74 -18.43 7.98
N GLN A 24 8.57 -18.33 6.65
CA GLN A 24 9.69 -18.33 5.72
C GLN A 24 10.41 -16.98 5.74
N SER A 25 11.73 -17.02 5.58
CA SER A 25 12.52 -15.79 5.57
C SER A 25 12.20 -14.95 4.33
N ILE A 26 12.12 -13.63 4.53
CA ILE A 26 11.96 -12.64 3.45
C ILE A 26 13.05 -12.82 2.38
N THR A 27 14.26 -13.17 2.78
CA THR A 27 15.39 -13.40 1.88
C THR A 27 15.17 -14.61 0.97
N SER A 28 14.62 -15.70 1.52
CA SER A 28 14.32 -16.92 0.77
C SER A 28 13.25 -16.65 -0.29
N ILE A 29 12.12 -16.07 0.10
CA ILE A 29 10.99 -15.78 -0.80
C ILE A 29 11.38 -14.76 -1.87
N SER A 30 12.16 -13.74 -1.49
CA SER A 30 12.72 -12.76 -2.42
C SER A 30 13.58 -13.42 -3.50
N LYS A 31 14.44 -14.36 -3.12
CA LYS A 31 15.33 -15.08 -4.07
C LYS A 31 14.54 -16.05 -4.94
N GLU A 32 13.62 -16.81 -4.37
CA GLU A 32 12.79 -17.80 -5.06
C GLU A 32 11.88 -17.15 -6.10
N ASN A 33 11.27 -16.01 -5.76
CA ASN A 33 10.31 -15.33 -6.62
C ASN A 33 10.93 -14.16 -7.43
N GLY A 34 12.23 -13.92 -7.30
CA GLY A 34 12.93 -12.82 -7.99
C GLY A 34 12.46 -11.42 -7.59
N ILE A 35 11.94 -11.25 -6.37
CA ILE A 35 11.37 -10.00 -5.86
C ILE A 35 12.44 -9.23 -5.09
N GLY A 36 12.42 -7.91 -5.12
CA GLY A 36 13.26 -7.10 -4.23
C GLY A 36 12.86 -7.27 -2.76
N LYS A 37 13.84 -7.52 -1.88
CA LYS A 37 13.62 -7.66 -0.42
C LYS A 37 12.86 -6.47 0.18
N THR A 38 13.18 -5.26 -0.26
CA THR A 38 12.52 -4.03 0.19
C THR A 38 11.05 -4.01 -0.19
N SER A 39 10.71 -4.41 -1.43
CA SER A 39 9.31 -4.49 -1.87
C SER A 39 8.51 -5.49 -1.04
N LEU A 40 9.09 -6.64 -0.72
CA LEU A 40 8.42 -7.64 0.11
C LEU A 40 8.23 -7.14 1.55
N LYS A 41 9.23 -6.47 2.14
CA LYS A 41 9.10 -5.82 3.45
C LYS A 41 7.99 -4.77 3.46
N ASP A 42 7.91 -3.93 2.44
CA ASP A 42 6.86 -2.92 2.33
C ASP A 42 5.47 -3.56 2.24
N TRP A 43 5.31 -4.64 1.48
CA TRP A 43 4.04 -5.36 1.39
C TRP A 43 3.62 -5.95 2.73
N ILE A 44 4.55 -6.55 3.48
CA ILE A 44 4.29 -7.08 4.82
C ILE A 44 3.87 -5.95 5.77
N ARG A 45 4.58 -4.81 5.75
CA ARG A 45 4.22 -3.63 6.56
C ARG A 45 2.81 -3.15 6.23
N CYS A 46 2.50 -2.94 4.96
CA CYS A 46 1.17 -2.51 4.52
C CYS A 46 0.09 -3.53 4.92
N TYR A 47 0.41 -4.82 4.86
CA TYR A 47 -0.52 -5.86 5.29
C TYR A 47 -0.76 -5.87 6.80
N HIS A 48 0.25 -5.57 7.62
CA HIS A 48 0.06 -5.44 9.06
C HIS A 48 -0.77 -4.20 9.44
N GLU A 49 -0.60 -3.09 8.72
CA GLU A 49 -1.25 -1.82 9.06
C GLU A 49 -2.68 -1.72 8.49
N PHE A 50 -2.89 -2.19 7.26
CA PHE A 50 -4.15 -2.04 6.53
C PHE A 50 -4.80 -3.38 6.16
N GLY A 51 -4.25 -4.50 6.60
CA GLY A 51 -4.73 -5.83 6.23
C GLY A 51 -4.61 -6.09 4.73
N ILE A 52 -5.61 -6.80 4.21
CA ILE A 52 -5.69 -7.19 2.79
C ILE A 52 -5.75 -5.94 1.88
N GLU A 53 -6.41 -4.88 2.33
CA GLU A 53 -6.57 -3.64 1.57
C GLU A 53 -5.23 -2.94 1.29
N GLY A 54 -4.25 -3.12 2.17
CA GLY A 54 -2.90 -2.57 2.00
C GLY A 54 -2.13 -3.13 0.81
N LEU A 55 -2.54 -4.29 0.27
CA LEU A 55 -1.93 -4.91 -0.91
C LEU A 55 -2.65 -4.56 -2.21
N LEU A 56 -3.86 -4.01 -2.12
CA LEU A 56 -4.64 -3.63 -3.30
C LEU A 56 -3.90 -2.56 -4.10
N PRO A 57 -4.05 -2.56 -5.43
CA PRO A 57 -3.53 -1.48 -6.25
C PRO A 57 -4.18 -0.15 -5.82
N ILE A 58 -3.34 0.79 -5.38
CA ILE A 58 -3.80 2.14 -5.08
C ILE A 58 -4.34 2.75 -6.36
N GLN A 59 -5.65 3.02 -6.37
CA GLN A 59 -6.26 3.87 -7.40
C GLN A 59 -5.71 5.29 -7.20
N LYS A 60 -4.77 5.71 -8.06
CA LYS A 60 -4.14 7.04 -7.92
C LYS A 60 -5.02 8.20 -8.39
N ASN A 61 -6.16 7.93 -9.01
CA ASN A 61 -7.16 8.93 -9.39
C ASN A 61 -8.37 8.87 -8.44
N LYS A 62 -8.13 8.95 -7.13
CA LYS A 62 -9.23 9.12 -6.17
C LYS A 62 -9.89 10.46 -6.44
N ASN A 63 -11.02 10.42 -7.13
CA ASN A 63 -11.91 11.56 -7.27
C ASN A 63 -12.58 11.79 -5.91
N TYR A 64 -11.97 12.63 -5.09
CA TYR A 64 -12.60 13.08 -3.86
C TYR A 64 -13.83 13.92 -4.22
N SER A 65 -14.96 13.61 -3.57
CA SER A 65 -16.19 14.37 -3.76
C SER A 65 -15.99 15.84 -3.37
N GLU A 66 -16.76 16.73 -4.00
CA GLU A 66 -16.72 18.16 -3.70
C GLU A 66 -17.01 18.42 -2.20
N ALA A 67 -18.00 17.72 -1.65
CA ALA A 67 -18.33 17.77 -0.22
C ALA A 67 -17.14 17.37 0.67
N PHE A 68 -16.37 16.34 0.30
CA PHE A 68 -15.18 15.94 1.05
C PHE A 68 -14.09 17.03 1.00
N LYS A 69 -13.84 17.62 -0.17
CA LYS A 69 -12.86 18.71 -0.32
C LYS A 69 -13.24 19.93 0.55
N LEU A 70 -14.52 20.31 0.55
CA LEU A 70 -15.03 21.40 1.40
C LEU A 70 -14.88 21.07 2.89
N LYS A 71 -15.17 19.83 3.30
CA LYS A 71 -14.96 19.38 4.68
C LYS A 71 -13.50 19.48 5.11
N VAL A 72 -12.57 19.08 4.24
CA VAL A 72 -11.12 19.18 4.51
C VAL A 72 -10.71 20.64 4.71
N LEU A 73 -11.13 21.56 3.84
CA LEU A 73 -10.82 22.99 3.96
C LEU A 73 -11.34 23.59 5.27
N LYS A 74 -12.61 23.35 5.62
CA LYS A 74 -13.19 23.80 6.90
C LYS A 74 -12.42 23.24 8.10
N THR A 75 -11.96 22.00 8.01
CA THR A 75 -11.19 21.36 9.09
C THR A 75 -9.82 22.02 9.26
N ILE A 76 -9.13 22.34 8.16
CA ILE A 76 -7.84 23.03 8.17
C ILE A 76 -7.98 24.40 8.84
N GLU A 77 -9.00 25.16 8.47
CA GLU A 77 -9.30 26.48 9.04
C GLU A 77 -9.62 26.39 10.54
N SER A 78 -10.57 25.52 10.92
CA SER A 78 -11.00 25.37 12.32
C SER A 78 -9.92 24.86 13.27
N LYS A 79 -9.00 24.03 12.78
CA LYS A 79 -7.92 23.42 13.58
C LYS A 79 -6.59 24.16 13.41
N SER A 80 -6.57 25.27 12.67
CA SER A 80 -5.36 26.04 12.32
C SER A 80 -4.21 25.14 11.87
N LEU A 81 -4.52 24.11 11.08
CA LEU A 81 -3.52 23.16 10.59
C LEU A 81 -2.69 23.83 9.51
N SER A 82 -1.35 23.77 9.61
CA SER A 82 -0.49 24.35 8.60
C SER A 82 -0.49 23.50 7.32
N LEU A 83 -0.64 24.16 6.17
CA LEU A 83 -0.25 23.60 4.88
C LEU A 83 1.28 23.71 4.79
N SER A 84 2.00 22.82 5.48
CA SER A 84 3.45 22.75 5.33
C SER A 84 3.79 22.45 3.87
N LYS A 85 4.56 23.34 3.24
CA LYS A 85 5.09 23.21 1.88
C LYS A 85 6.29 22.28 1.82
#